data_AF-A0A0G4MSZ0-F1
#
_entry.id   AF-A0A0G4MSZ0-F1
#
_cell.length_a   1.000
_cell.length_b   1.000
_cell.length_c   1.000
_cell.angle_alpha   90.00
_cell.angle_beta   90.00
_cell.angle_gamma   90.00
#
_symmetry.space_group_name_H-M   'P 1'
#
loop_
_entity.id
_entity.type
_entity.pdbx_description
1 polymer ?
#
loop_
_entity_poly.entity_id
_entity_poly.type
_entity_poly.pdbx_seq_one_letter_code
_entity_poly.pdbx_strand_id
1 'polypeptide(L)'
;MIRRPRLEILDLNLGLEPGLARIVLEAVLAKGVAVRQQQEVLERRRRETINEGINELAKIVPNCEKNKGSILQRAVTFINLLKENESQNLEKWTLEKLLTEQAIAELSTSNDKLKQECERLYKELETWKRVAQNAGLSLPQQNKDEAPAAI
;
A
#
# COMPACT_ATOMS: atom_id res chain seq x y z
N MET A 1 17.27 51.28 -2.28
CA MET A 1 18.34 51.76 -3.18
C MET A 1 18.54 50.75 -4.30
N ILE A 2 17.82 50.89 -5.41
CA ILE A 2 18.05 50.09 -6.62
C ILE A 2 19.04 50.88 -7.47
N ARG A 3 20.29 50.42 -7.58
CA ARG A 3 21.28 51.03 -8.46
C ARG A 3 20.81 50.81 -9.90
N ARG A 4 20.32 51.86 -10.56
CA ARG A 4 20.09 51.81 -12.02
C ARG A 4 21.46 51.58 -12.68
N PRO A 5 21.61 50.57 -13.55
CA PRO A 5 22.83 50.44 -14.33
C PRO A 5 22.95 51.68 -15.21
N ARG A 6 24.13 52.30 -15.17
CA ARG A 6 24.52 53.39 -16.06
C ARG A 6 24.51 52.79 -17.47
N LEU A 7 23.49 53.10 -18.26
CA LEU A 7 23.52 52.90 -19.70
C LEU A 7 24.54 53.89 -20.24
N GLU A 8 25.82 53.53 -20.18
CA GLU A 8 26.74 54.01 -21.20
C GLU A 8 26.13 53.54 -22.51
N ILE A 9 25.71 54.51 -23.32
CA ILE A 9 25.22 54.31 -24.67
C ILE A 9 26.29 53.42 -25.33
N LEU A 10 25.97 52.15 -25.53
CA LEU A 10 26.71 51.34 -26.48
C LEU A 10 26.49 52.09 -27.79
N ASP A 11 27.49 52.86 -28.21
CA ASP A 11 27.62 53.40 -29.55
C ASP A 11 27.74 52.22 -30.51
N LEU A 12 26.64 51.49 -30.67
CA LEU A 12 26.37 50.67 -31.83
C LEU A 12 26.25 51.66 -32.97
N ASN A 13 27.39 52.00 -33.57
CA ASN A 13 27.50 52.84 -34.76
C ASN A 13 26.96 52.06 -35.96
N LEU A 14 25.64 51.80 -35.94
CA LEU A 14 24.91 51.06 -36.96
C LEU A 14 24.54 51.96 -38.16
N GLY A 15 24.90 53.25 -38.13
CA GLY A 15 24.50 54.21 -39.17
C GLY A 15 22.98 54.44 -39.25
N LEU A 16 22.23 54.15 -38.18
CA LEU A 16 20.78 54.36 -38.12
C LEU A 16 20.42 55.81 -37.74
N GLU A 17 19.38 56.35 -38.36
CA GLU A 17 18.74 57.61 -37.96
C GLU A 17 18.39 57.60 -36.45
N PRO A 18 18.54 58.72 -35.71
CA PRO A 18 18.39 58.77 -34.25
C PRO A 18 17.07 58.20 -33.72
N GLY A 19 15.96 58.35 -34.47
CA GLY A 19 14.67 57.76 -34.11
C GLY A 19 14.65 56.23 -34.19
N LEU A 20 15.34 55.67 -35.20
CA LEU A 20 15.41 54.23 -35.41
C LEU A 20 16.34 53.56 -34.39
N ALA A 21 17.45 54.22 -34.01
CA ALA A 21 18.35 53.76 -32.94
C ALA A 21 17.63 53.65 -31.58
N ARG A 22 16.78 54.62 -31.24
CA ARG A 22 15.97 54.59 -30.01
C ARG A 22 14.98 53.42 -29.99
N ILE A 23 14.29 53.17 -31.11
CA ILE A 23 13.34 52.05 -31.23
C ILE A 23 14.07 50.71 -31.04
N VAL A 24 15.24 50.56 -31.67
CA VAL A 24 16.05 49.34 -31.52
C VAL A 24 16.51 49.14 -30.08
N LEU A 25 16.96 50.20 -29.41
CA LEU A 25 17.37 50.13 -27.99
C LEU A 25 16.19 49.75 -27.07
N GLU A 26 15.03 50.38 -27.26
CA GLU A 26 13.81 50.05 -26.50
C GLU A 26 13.39 48.59 -26.71
N ALA A 27 13.45 48.08 -27.95
CA ALA A 27 13.12 46.68 -28.26
C ALA A 27 14.10 45.68 -27.62
N VAL A 28 15.41 45.96 -27.65
CA VAL A 28 16.42 45.11 -27.01
C VAL A 28 16.24 45.10 -25.50
N LEU A 29 15.98 46.26 -24.89
CA LEU A 29 15.71 46.39 -23.46
C LEU A 29 14.42 45.65 -23.06
N ALA A 30 13.35 45.79 -23.84
CA ALA A 30 12.08 45.10 -23.62
C ALA A 30 12.23 43.58 -23.69
N LYS A 31 12.96 43.06 -24.68
CA LYS A 31 13.26 41.63 -24.80
C LYS A 31 14.08 41.12 -23.61
N GLY A 32 15.06 41.88 -23.15
CA GLY A 32 15.86 41.54 -21.97
C GLY A 32 15.03 41.49 -20.67
N VAL A 33 14.07 42.40 -20.50
CA VAL A 33 13.14 42.38 -19.36
C VAL A 33 12.20 41.18 -19.44
N ALA A 34 11.61 40.91 -20.60
CA ALA A 34 10.69 39.80 -20.80
C ALA A 34 11.33 38.44 -20.51
N VAL A 35 12.57 38.22 -20.96
CA VAL A 35 13.31 36.98 -20.66
C VAL A 35 13.54 36.79 -19.17
N ARG A 36 13.92 37.86 -18.45
CA ARG A 36 14.11 37.80 -16.98
C ARG A 36 12.79 37.49 -16.25
N GLN A 37 11.71 38.18 -16.61
CA GLN A 37 10.39 37.91 -16.05
C GLN A 37 9.94 36.47 -16.31
N GLN A 38 10.20 35.95 -17.51
CA GLN A 38 9.91 34.56 -17.84
C GLN A 38 10.72 33.60 -16.96
N GLN A 39 12.02 33.84 -16.76
CA GLN A 39 12.86 33.04 -15.86
C GLN A 39 12.36 33.07 -14.41
N GLU A 40 11.96 34.24 -13.90
CA GLU A 40 11.39 34.40 -12.56
C GLU A 40 10.08 33.63 -12.40
N VAL A 41 9.19 33.69 -13.41
CA VAL A 41 7.93 32.95 -13.42
C VAL A 41 8.16 31.45 -13.45
N LEU A 42 9.11 30.98 -14.28
CA LEU A 42 9.47 29.56 -14.34
C LEU A 42 10.01 29.06 -13.00
N GLU A 43 10.88 29.84 -12.37
CA GLU A 43 11.45 29.51 -11.06
C GLU A 43 10.38 29.47 -9.97
N ARG A 44 9.47 30.44 -9.97
CA ARG A 44 8.32 30.46 -9.06
C ARG A 44 7.45 29.22 -9.20
N ARG A 45 7.08 28.85 -10.43
CA ARG A 45 6.27 27.64 -10.69
C ARG A 45 6.98 26.37 -10.21
N ARG A 46 8.29 26.24 -10.47
CA ARG A 46 9.08 25.12 -9.96
C ARG A 46 9.02 25.04 -8.43
N ARG A 47 9.15 26.19 -7.76
CA ARG A 47 9.09 26.27 -6.29
C ARG A 47 7.72 25.91 -5.75
N GLU A 48 6.65 26.34 -6.42
CA GLU A 48 5.26 25.99 -6.09
C GLU A 48 5.05 24.46 -6.18
N THR A 49 5.43 23.83 -7.29
CA THR A 49 5.33 22.36 -7.46
C THR A 49 6.12 21.59 -6.40
N ILE A 50 7.34 22.02 -6.07
CA ILE A 50 8.13 21.37 -5.01
C ILE A 50 7.44 21.49 -3.65
N ASN A 51 6.87 22.67 -3.34
CA ASN A 51 6.19 22.89 -2.06
C ASN A 51 4.91 22.08 -1.94
N GLU A 52 4.15 21.97 -3.03
CA GLU A 52 2.98 21.09 -3.10
C GLU A 52 3.37 19.65 -2.80
N GLY A 53 4.41 19.12 -3.47
CA GLY A 53 4.91 17.77 -3.21
C GLY A 53 5.32 17.53 -1.75
N ILE A 54 6.01 18.49 -1.12
CA ILE A 54 6.39 18.39 0.29
C ILE A 54 5.15 18.40 1.21
N ASN A 55 4.14 19.20 0.88
CA ASN A 55 2.92 19.26 1.67
C ASN A 55 2.08 17.98 1.54
N GLU A 56 2.06 17.32 0.38
CA GLU A 56 1.40 16.02 0.24
C GLU A 56 2.10 14.93 1.08
N LEU A 57 3.44 14.92 1.10
CA LEU A 57 4.19 14.01 1.96
C LEU A 57 3.83 14.21 3.45
N ALA A 58 3.65 15.46 3.88
CA ALA A 58 3.28 15.76 5.27
C ALA A 58 1.89 15.25 5.68
N LYS A 59 0.99 14.93 4.74
CA LYS A 59 -0.34 14.39 5.06
C LYS A 59 -0.30 12.90 5.39
N ILE A 60 0.65 12.16 4.83
CA ILE A 60 0.73 10.69 4.93
C ILE A 60 1.81 10.22 5.90
N VAL A 61 2.82 11.05 6.15
CA VAL A 61 3.92 10.72 7.06
C VAL A 61 3.49 11.06 8.50
N PRO A 62 3.45 10.09 9.42
CA PRO A 62 3.07 10.35 10.80
C PRO A 62 4.13 11.19 11.53
N ASN A 63 3.69 11.97 12.52
CA ASN A 63 4.57 12.74 13.41
C ASN A 63 5.56 13.67 12.67
N CYS A 64 5.13 14.29 11.58
CA CYS A 64 5.90 15.31 10.89
C CYS A 64 5.57 16.71 11.42
N GLU A 65 6.60 17.55 11.56
CA GLU A 65 6.47 18.96 11.91
C GLU A 65 6.21 19.83 10.67
N LYS A 66 6.03 21.14 10.87
CA LYS A 66 5.83 22.11 9.77
C LYS A 66 7.11 22.44 8.97
N ASN A 67 8.27 21.88 9.36
CA ASN A 67 9.55 22.15 8.70
C ASN A 67 9.77 21.20 7.51
N LYS A 68 10.00 21.76 6.32
CA LYS A 68 10.28 21.02 5.08
C LYS A 68 11.43 20.00 5.22
N GLY A 69 12.49 20.35 5.93
CA GLY A 69 13.62 19.44 6.15
C GLY A 69 13.25 18.23 7.01
N SER A 70 12.48 18.47 8.09
CA SER A 70 11.99 17.42 8.98
C SER A 70 10.99 16.50 8.26
N ILE A 71 10.07 17.06 7.47
CA ILE A 71 9.13 16.27 6.64
C ILE A 71 9.89 15.31 5.72
N LEU A 72 10.91 15.79 5.01
CA LEU A 72 11.71 14.95 4.11
C LEU A 72 12.48 13.85 4.86
N GLN A 73 13.13 14.18 5.97
CA GLN A 73 13.83 13.19 6.80
C GLN A 73 12.88 12.14 7.35
N ARG A 74 11.71 12.57 7.87
CA ARG A 74 10.69 11.67 8.39
C ARG A 74 10.10 10.78 7.30
N ALA A 75 9.89 11.31 6.09
CA ALA A 75 9.43 10.51 4.96
C ALA A 75 10.40 9.37 4.65
N VAL A 76 11.71 9.64 4.64
CA VAL A 76 12.73 8.61 4.42
C VAL A 76 12.70 7.55 5.52
N THR A 77 12.66 7.95 6.80
CA THR A 77 12.55 7.00 7.91
C THR A 77 11.28 6.17 7.83
N PHE A 78 10.15 6.80 7.50
CA PHE A 78 8.86 6.12 7.42
C PHE A 78 8.81 5.12 6.28
N ILE A 79 9.38 5.44 5.11
CA ILE A 79 9.51 4.49 3.99
C ILE A 79 10.34 3.26 4.40
N ASN A 80 11.46 3.47 5.10
CA ASN A 80 12.27 2.34 5.59
C ASN A 80 11.50 1.48 6.60
N LEU A 81 10.77 2.10 7.53
CA LEU A 81 9.93 1.40 8.47
C LEU A 81 8.83 0.59 7.77
N LEU A 82 8.18 1.15 6.75
CA LEU A 82 7.16 0.45 5.98
C LEU A 82 7.73 -0.78 5.26
N LYS A 83 8.94 -0.67 4.69
CA LYS A 83 9.64 -1.80 4.07
C LYS A 83 10.00 -2.90 5.07
N GLU A 84 10.48 -2.51 6.25
CA GLU A 84 10.80 -3.47 7.31
C GLU A 84 9.54 -4.18 7.82
N ASN A 85 8.46 -3.42 8.03
CA ASN A 85 7.17 -3.95 8.45
C ASN A 85 6.57 -4.89 7.38
N GLU A 86 6.70 -4.54 6.09
CA GLU A 86 6.32 -5.43 4.99
C GLU A 86 7.07 -6.76 5.05
N SER A 87 8.39 -6.74 5.25
CA SER A 87 9.20 -7.96 5.42
C SER A 87 8.73 -8.80 6.61
N GLN A 88 8.54 -8.17 7.77
CA GLN A 88 8.08 -8.86 8.99
C GLN A 88 6.66 -9.45 8.82
N ASN A 89 5.76 -8.73 8.15
CA ASN A 89 4.41 -9.22 7.88
C ASN A 89 4.42 -10.42 6.92
N LEU A 90 5.28 -10.41 5.90
CA LEU A 90 5.45 -11.54 5.01
C LEU A 90 5.98 -12.77 5.76
N GLU A 91 6.99 -12.59 6.62
CA GLU A 91 7.54 -13.67 7.44
C GLU A 91 6.49 -14.24 8.39
N LYS A 92 5.77 -13.37 9.12
CA LYS A 92 4.70 -13.77 10.03
C LYS A 92 3.58 -14.52 9.29
N TRP A 93 3.10 -13.97 8.18
CA TRP A 93 2.05 -14.60 7.38
C TRP A 93 2.49 -15.97 6.86
N THR A 94 3.74 -16.08 6.38
CA THR A 94 4.29 -17.35 5.91
C THR A 94 4.33 -18.39 7.03
N LEU A 95 4.77 -18.01 8.23
CA LEU A 95 4.79 -18.90 9.38
C LEU A 95 3.38 -19.35 9.78
N GLU A 96 2.43 -18.41 9.90
CA GLU A 96 1.03 -18.72 10.24
C GLU A 96 0.38 -19.65 9.20
N LYS A 97 0.66 -19.42 7.92
CA LYS A 97 0.19 -20.28 6.82
C LYS A 97 0.75 -21.69 6.93
N LEU A 98 2.06 -21.85 7.14
CA LEU A 98 2.67 -23.18 7.28
C LEU A 98 2.12 -23.94 8.48
N LEU A 99 1.94 -23.27 9.63
CA LEU A 99 1.38 -23.90 10.83
C LEU A 99 -0.07 -24.34 10.63
N THR A 100 -0.88 -23.51 9.96
CA THR A 100 -2.27 -23.86 9.66
C THR A 100 -2.36 -24.98 8.62
N GLU A 101 -1.53 -24.97 7.59
CA GLU A 101 -1.43 -26.07 6.61
C GLU A 101 -1.04 -27.39 7.29
N GLN A 102 -0.06 -27.36 8.19
CA GLN A 102 0.34 -28.53 8.97
C GLN A 102 -0.81 -29.06 9.84
N ALA A 103 -1.49 -28.18 10.58
CA ALA A 103 -2.62 -28.56 11.43
C ALA A 103 -3.78 -29.15 10.60
N ILE A 104 -4.06 -28.58 9.41
CA ILE A 104 -5.06 -29.13 8.48
C ILE A 104 -4.67 -30.52 8.02
N ALA A 105 -3.41 -30.76 7.67
CA ALA A 105 -2.92 -32.07 7.24
C ALA A 105 -3.05 -33.13 8.35
N GLU A 106 -2.71 -32.76 9.59
CA GLU A 106 -2.83 -33.63 10.76
C GLU A 106 -4.30 -33.97 11.07
N LEU A 107 -5.17 -32.96 11.08
CA LEU A 107 -6.61 -33.14 11.28
C LEU A 107 -7.24 -33.99 10.17
N SER A 108 -6.85 -33.76 8.91
CA SER A 108 -7.34 -34.56 7.77
C SER A 108 -6.93 -36.02 7.92
N THR A 109 -5.66 -36.27 8.27
CA THR A 109 -5.15 -37.63 8.52
C THR A 109 -5.88 -38.31 9.68
N SER A 110 -6.16 -37.58 10.76
CA SER A 110 -6.92 -38.10 11.90
C SER A 110 -8.37 -38.43 11.52
N ASN A 111 -9.02 -37.56 10.74
CA ASN A 111 -10.37 -37.75 10.26
C ASN A 111 -10.49 -39.00 9.37
N ASP A 112 -9.54 -39.20 8.46
CA ASP A 112 -9.52 -40.38 7.58
C ASP A 112 -9.35 -41.69 8.36
N LYS A 113 -8.49 -41.70 9.39
CA LYS A 113 -8.37 -42.84 10.31
C LYS A 113 -9.67 -43.15 11.04
N LEU A 114 -10.35 -42.11 11.55
CA LEU A 114 -11.62 -42.27 12.24
C LEU A 114 -12.72 -42.81 11.30
N LYS A 115 -12.79 -42.32 10.07
CA LYS A 115 -13.72 -42.83 9.06
C LYS A 115 -13.50 -44.31 8.78
N GLN A 116 -12.24 -44.72 8.60
CA GLN A 116 -11.88 -46.13 8.38
C GLN A 116 -12.29 -47.01 9.56
N GLU A 117 -12.05 -46.54 10.78
CA GLU A 117 -12.41 -47.28 12.00
C GLU A 117 -13.93 -47.37 12.18
N CYS A 118 -14.67 -46.29 11.92
CA CYS A 118 -16.13 -46.31 11.89
C CYS A 118 -16.64 -47.34 10.88
N GLU A 119 -16.11 -47.35 9.65
CA GLU A 119 -16.51 -48.31 8.62
C GLU A 119 -16.23 -49.76 9.05
N ARG A 120 -15.07 -50.01 9.67
CA ARG A 120 -14.71 -51.32 10.22
C ARG A 120 -15.71 -51.77 11.29
N LEU A 121 -15.99 -50.91 12.27
CA LEU A 121 -16.94 -51.19 13.35
C LEU A 121 -18.37 -51.40 12.83
N TYR A 122 -18.81 -50.64 11.82
CA TYR A 122 -20.11 -50.84 11.19
C TYR A 122 -20.22 -52.22 10.51
N LYS A 123 -19.16 -52.66 9.82
CA LYS A 123 -19.12 -54.01 9.23
C LYS A 123 -19.18 -55.10 10.29
N GLU A 124 -18.40 -54.99 11.37
CA GLU A 124 -18.43 -55.95 12.47
C GLU A 124 -19.80 -56.01 13.15
N LEU A 125 -20.39 -54.85 13.44
CA LEU A 125 -21.72 -54.75 14.02
C LEU A 125 -22.78 -55.43 13.13
N GLU A 126 -22.70 -55.25 11.81
CA GLU A 126 -23.58 -55.92 10.86
C GLU A 126 -23.38 -57.44 10.84
N THR A 127 -22.13 -57.92 10.90
CA THR A 127 -21.83 -59.35 11.04
C THR A 127 -22.43 -59.93 12.32
N TRP A 128 -22.24 -59.27 13.46
CA TRP A 128 -22.78 -59.71 14.75
C TRP A 128 -24.31 -59.69 14.78
N LYS A 129 -24.94 -58.68 14.17
CA LYS A 129 -26.41 -58.65 13.99
C LYS A 129 -26.91 -59.88 13.24
N ARG A 130 -26.25 -60.27 12.14
CA ARG A 130 -26.62 -61.47 11.38
C ARG A 130 -26.44 -62.75 12.19
N VAL A 131 -25.34 -62.86 12.95
CA VAL A 131 -25.10 -64.02 13.83
C VAL A 131 -26.18 -64.13 14.90
N ALA A 132 -26.53 -63.02 15.56
CA ALA A 132 -27.59 -63.00 16.57
C ALA A 132 -28.96 -63.39 15.99
N GLN A 133 -29.31 -62.86 14.80
CA GLN A 133 -30.54 -63.22 14.09
C GLN A 133 -30.57 -64.72 13.74
N ASN A 134 -29.47 -65.27 13.23
CA ASN A 134 -29.35 -66.70 12.93
C ASN A 134 -29.46 -67.59 14.18
N ALA A 135 -29.06 -67.09 15.35
CA ALA A 135 -29.22 -67.76 16.63
C ALA A 135 -30.63 -67.60 17.25
N GLY A 136 -31.56 -66.94 16.55
CA GLY A 136 -32.93 -66.71 17.03
C GLY A 136 -33.07 -65.59 18.07
N LEU A 137 -32.01 -64.79 18.27
CA LEU A 137 -32.04 -63.64 19.18
C LEU A 137 -32.60 -62.41 18.43
N SER A 138 -33.73 -61.88 18.88
CA SER A 138 -34.31 -60.63 18.40
C SER A 138 -33.97 -59.48 19.34
N LEU A 139 -33.81 -58.27 18.78
CA LEU A 139 -33.63 -57.06 19.57
C LEU A 139 -34.86 -56.84 20.47
N PRO A 140 -34.69 -56.45 21.74
CA PRO A 140 -35.79 -56.01 22.58
C PRO A 140 -36.54 -54.88 21.87
N GLN A 141 -37.86 -54.96 21.76
CA GLN A 141 -38.65 -53.84 21.27
C GLN A 141 -38.45 -52.67 22.24
N GLN A 142 -37.72 -51.64 21.81
CA GLN A 142 -37.78 -50.36 22.48
C GLN A 142 -39.20 -49.83 22.25
N ASN A 143 -40.03 -49.92 23.29
CA ASN A 143 -41.27 -49.15 23.36
C ASN A 143 -40.87 -47.68 23.16
N LYS A 144 -41.26 -47.11 22.02
CA LYS A 144 -41.08 -45.69 21.70
C LYS A 144 -42.07 -44.82 22.49
N ASP A 145 -42.15 -45.03 23.79
CA ASP A 145 -42.93 -44.19 24.71
C ASP A 145 -41.97 -43.50 25.67
N GLU A 146 -41.11 -42.63 25.13
CA GLU A 146 -40.65 -41.47 25.87
C GLU A 146 -40.22 -40.41 24.85
N ALA A 147 -41.12 -39.44 24.65
CA ALA A 147 -40.91 -38.26 23.83
C ALA A 147 -39.70 -37.47 24.36
N PRO A 148 -38.85 -36.88 23.51
CA PRO A 148 -37.82 -35.98 23.99
C PRO A 148 -38.50 -34.73 24.54
N ALA A 149 -38.45 -34.56 25.87
CA ALA A 149 -38.78 -33.32 26.54
C ALA A 149 -37.87 -32.21 25.99
N ALA A 150 -38.49 -31.18 25.43
CA ALA A 150 -37.84 -29.97 24.97
C ALA A 150 -37.24 -29.23 26.17
N ILE A 151 -35.92 -29.01 26.17
CA ILE A 151 -35.24 -27.84 26.75
C ILE A 151 -34.04 -27.51 25.86
#